data_AF-A0A441I2J5-F1
#
_entry.id   AF-A0A441I2J5-F1
#
_cell.length_a   1.000
_cell.length_b   1.000
_cell.length_c   1.000
_cell.angle_alpha   90.00
_cell.angle_beta   90.00
_cell.angle_gamma   90.00
#
_symmetry.space_group_name_H-M   'P 1'
#
loop_
_entity.id
_entity.type
_entity.pdbx_description
1 polymer ?
#
loop_
_entity_poly.entity_id
_entity_poly.type
_entity_poly.pdbx_seq_one_letter_code
_entity_poly.pdbx_strand_id
1 'polypeptide(L)'
;MKLGELRAAIRKTKGNPWFDCYPFPGTDKTFRFYLQKTPLLEELEKAYPGGKGAETQLSFDAETGQLKPEKHDFQGISKDNPAIKTPAPPHEDGPAPKNDDDLLLDDEPAAAPAKPADDLSDLLV
;
A
#
# COMPACT_ATOMS: atom_id res chain seq x y z
N MET A 1 -19.83 -10.27 -1.79
CA MET A 1 -20.87 -9.25 -1.47
C MET A 1 -21.08 -8.30 -2.65
N LYS A 2 -22.20 -7.57 -2.74
CA LYS A 2 -22.42 -6.60 -3.85
C LYS A 2 -21.69 -5.27 -3.63
N LEU A 3 -21.22 -4.64 -4.72
CA LEU A 3 -20.48 -3.38 -4.69
C LEU A 3 -21.25 -2.25 -3.99
N GLY A 4 -22.55 -2.13 -4.26
CA GLY A 4 -23.39 -1.11 -3.63
C GLY A 4 -23.46 -1.26 -2.11
N GLU A 5 -23.55 -2.51 -1.63
CA GLU A 5 -23.59 -2.86 -0.21
C GLU A 5 -22.23 -2.61 0.45
N LEU A 6 -21.14 -2.99 -0.22
CA LEU A 6 -19.77 -2.74 0.24
C LEU A 6 -19.49 -1.25 0.42
N ARG A 7 -19.80 -0.43 -0.60
CA ARG A 7 -19.61 1.02 -0.54
C ARG A 7 -20.45 1.65 0.57
N ALA A 8 -21.68 1.19 0.77
CA ALA A 8 -22.54 1.68 1.84
C ALA A 8 -21.98 1.33 3.23
N ALA A 9 -21.49 0.11 3.42
CA ALA A 9 -20.89 -0.35 4.68
C ALA A 9 -19.61 0.44 5.01
N ILE A 10 -18.71 0.61 4.04
CA ILE A 10 -17.48 1.41 4.19
C ILE A 10 -17.79 2.85 4.62
N ARG A 11 -18.79 3.48 3.99
CA ARG A 11 -19.19 4.86 4.35
C ARG A 11 -19.70 4.96 5.79
N LYS A 12 -20.47 3.97 6.26
CA LYS A 12 -21.08 3.95 7.59
C LYS A 12 -20.10 3.63 8.72
N THR A 13 -18.96 3.03 8.41
CA THR A 13 -17.98 2.61 9.43
C THR A 13 -17.34 3.82 10.09
N LYS A 14 -17.14 3.81 11.41
CA LYS A 14 -16.63 4.97 12.16
C LYS A 14 -15.13 5.25 11.93
N GLY A 15 -14.36 4.27 11.47
CA GLY A 15 -12.93 4.35 11.19
C GLY A 15 -12.55 4.08 9.73
N ASN A 16 -11.24 4.09 9.46
CA ASN A 16 -10.69 3.73 8.16
C ASN A 16 -10.76 2.21 7.95
N PRO A 17 -11.27 1.74 6.78
CA PRO A 17 -11.16 0.35 6.40
C PRO A 17 -9.72 -0.13 6.46
N TRP A 18 -9.51 -1.40 6.77
CA TRP A 18 -8.16 -1.96 6.83
C TRP A 18 -8.14 -3.41 6.38
N PHE A 19 -6.97 -3.91 5.96
CA PHE A 19 -6.76 -5.32 5.69
C PHE A 19 -5.40 -5.77 6.27
N ASP A 20 -5.31 -7.07 6.59
CA ASP A 20 -4.07 -7.69 7.06
C ASP A 20 -3.39 -8.39 5.87
N CYS A 21 -2.10 -8.13 5.73
CA CYS A 21 -1.22 -8.76 4.75
C CYS A 21 -0.17 -9.60 5.49
N TYR A 22 -0.12 -10.89 5.18
CA TYR A 22 0.76 -11.92 5.70
C TYR A 22 1.82 -12.29 4.65
N PRO A 23 2.86 -11.46 4.44
CA PRO A 23 3.84 -11.69 3.39
C PRO A 23 4.87 -12.75 3.76
N PHE A 24 4.93 -13.18 5.02
CA PHE A 24 5.97 -14.07 5.54
C PHE A 24 5.46 -15.51 5.67
N PRO A 25 5.94 -16.42 4.80
CA PRO A 25 5.60 -17.83 4.87
C PRO A 25 5.82 -18.44 6.26
N GLY A 26 4.86 -19.21 6.77
CA GLY A 26 4.96 -19.96 8.01
C GLY A 26 5.01 -19.13 9.30
N THR A 27 4.67 -17.84 9.27
CA THR A 27 4.66 -16.98 10.46
C THR A 27 3.34 -16.22 10.64
N ASP A 28 3.00 -15.88 11.88
CA ASP A 28 1.87 -15.00 12.21
C ASP A 28 2.19 -13.50 12.07
N LYS A 29 3.36 -13.16 11.51
CA LYS A 29 3.75 -11.77 11.31
C LYS A 29 2.97 -11.20 10.12
N THR A 30 2.25 -10.11 10.38
CA THR A 30 1.40 -9.42 9.41
C THR A 30 1.68 -7.93 9.39
N PHE A 31 1.47 -7.31 8.24
CA PHE A 31 1.29 -5.87 8.11
C PHE A 31 -0.20 -5.56 8.11
N ARG A 32 -0.61 -4.53 8.85
CA ARG A 32 -1.97 -4.00 8.76
C ARG A 32 -1.94 -2.72 7.95
N PHE A 33 -2.68 -2.70 6.86
CA PHE A 33 -2.80 -1.54 6.00
C PHE A 33 -4.13 -0.84 6.25
N TYR A 34 -4.07 0.41 6.71
CA TYR A 34 -5.24 1.27 6.82
C TYR A 34 -5.47 2.02 5.51
N LEU A 35 -6.67 1.89 4.98
CA LEU A 35 -7.08 2.45 3.71
C LEU A 35 -7.82 3.77 3.92
N GLN A 36 -7.44 4.79 3.17
CA GLN A 36 -8.23 6.01 3.11
C GLN A 36 -9.56 5.73 2.40
N LYS A 37 -10.68 6.16 3.00
CA LYS A 37 -12.02 5.86 2.49
C LYS A 37 -12.28 6.39 1.09
N THR A 38 -11.93 7.65 0.83
CA THR A 38 -12.27 8.29 -0.46
C THR A 38 -11.56 7.60 -1.63
N PRO A 39 -10.23 7.42 -1.61
CA PRO A 39 -9.54 6.68 -2.67
C PRO A 39 -10.04 5.24 -2.81
N LEU A 40 -10.30 4.55 -1.70
CA LEU A 40 -10.82 3.18 -1.75
C LEU A 40 -12.17 3.10 -2.48
N LEU A 41 -13.08 4.04 -2.21
CA LEU A 41 -14.41 4.04 -2.85
C LEU A 41 -14.35 4.36 -4.35
N GLU A 42 -13.35 5.12 -4.79
CA GLU A 42 -13.08 5.42 -6.20
C GLU A 42 -12.45 4.22 -6.91
N GLU A 43 -11.44 3.59 -6.30
CA GLU A 43 -10.80 2.40 -6.85
C GLU A 43 -11.77 1.22 -6.93
N LEU A 44 -12.65 1.03 -5.94
CA LEU A 44 -13.74 0.04 -6.02
C LEU A 44 -14.72 0.33 -7.17
N GLU A 45 -14.91 1.59 -7.57
CA GLU A 45 -15.78 1.93 -8.71
C GLU A 45 -15.09 1.62 -10.04
N LYS A 46 -13.78 1.85 -10.14
CA LYS A 46 -12.98 1.50 -11.32
C LYS A 46 -12.81 -0.02 -11.47
N ALA A 47 -12.54 -0.73 -10.38
CA ALA A 47 -12.26 -2.16 -10.38
C ALA A 47 -13.48 -3.01 -10.76
N TYR A 48 -14.70 -2.52 -10.53
CA TYR A 48 -15.94 -3.25 -10.78
C TYR A 48 -16.85 -2.49 -11.76
N PRO A 49 -16.61 -2.58 -13.09
CA PRO A 49 -17.35 -1.83 -14.11
C PRO A 49 -18.84 -2.22 -14.25
N GLY A 50 -19.32 -3.22 -13.51
CA GLY A 50 -20.73 -3.64 -13.48
C GLY A 50 -21.63 -2.80 -12.56
N GLY A 51 -21.10 -1.78 -11.90
CA GLY A 51 -21.87 -0.88 -11.03
C GLY A 51 -22.35 -1.54 -9.73
N LYS A 52 -23.38 -0.96 -9.08
CA LYS A 52 -23.81 -1.33 -7.71
C LYS A 52 -24.18 -2.81 -7.53
N GLY A 53 -24.60 -3.49 -8.59
CA GLY A 53 -25.00 -4.90 -8.57
C GLY A 53 -23.83 -5.88 -8.74
N ALA A 54 -22.63 -5.41 -9.05
CA ALA A 54 -21.47 -6.27 -9.27
C ALA A 54 -21.07 -7.01 -7.99
N GLU A 55 -20.84 -8.31 -8.12
CA GLU A 55 -20.23 -9.15 -7.08
C GLU A 55 -18.76 -8.78 -6.91
N THR A 56 -18.35 -8.37 -5.71
CA THR A 56 -16.99 -7.91 -5.47
C THR A 56 -16.03 -9.00 -5.02
N GLN A 57 -16.52 -10.19 -4.64
CA GLN A 57 -15.71 -11.21 -3.96
C GLN A 57 -14.95 -10.66 -2.72
N LEU A 58 -15.44 -9.57 -2.15
CA LEU A 58 -14.95 -8.98 -0.92
C LEU A 58 -16.03 -9.12 0.14
N SER A 59 -15.60 -9.24 1.38
CA SER A 59 -16.42 -9.12 2.58
C SER A 59 -15.88 -7.97 3.42
N PHE A 60 -16.79 -7.32 4.15
CA PHE A 60 -16.44 -6.16 4.96
C PHE A 60 -17.15 -6.23 6.30
N ASP A 61 -16.36 -6.19 7.36
CA ASP A 61 -16.83 -6.13 8.73
C ASP A 61 -17.05 -4.66 9.12
N ALA A 62 -18.32 -4.27 9.29
CA ALA A 62 -18.68 -2.90 9.62
C ALA A 62 -18.43 -2.51 11.09
N GLU A 63 -18.26 -3.50 11.98
CA GLU A 63 -17.95 -3.25 13.39
C GLU A 63 -16.47 -2.91 13.55
N THR A 64 -15.60 -3.71 12.92
CA THR A 64 -14.15 -3.56 13.04
C THR A 64 -13.52 -2.71 11.93
N GLY A 65 -14.21 -2.57 10.79
CA GLY A 65 -13.68 -1.95 9.58
C GLY A 65 -12.79 -2.86 8.74
N GLN A 66 -12.76 -4.17 9.02
CA GLN A 66 -11.90 -5.09 8.29
C GLN A 66 -12.45 -5.43 6.90
N LEU A 67 -11.63 -5.26 5.87
CA LEU A 67 -11.87 -5.70 4.49
C LEU A 67 -11.15 -7.03 4.25
N LYS A 68 -11.88 -8.05 3.79
CA LYS A 68 -11.34 -9.40 3.52
C LYS A 68 -11.76 -9.89 2.14
N PRO A 69 -10.86 -10.47 1.34
CA PRO A 69 -11.26 -11.17 0.13
C PRO A 69 -11.98 -12.48 0.49
N GLU A 70 -13.01 -12.83 -0.28
CA GLU A 70 -13.73 -14.11 -0.15
C GLU A 70 -12.92 -15.28 -0.73
N LYS A 71 -12.07 -15.01 -1.73
CA LYS A 71 -11.13 -15.99 -2.29
C LYS A 71 -9.68 -15.65 -1.89
N HIS A 72 -8.94 -16.67 -1.48
CA HIS A 72 -7.54 -16.57 -1.06
C HIS A 72 -6.54 -16.48 -2.23
N ASP A 73 -7.00 -16.15 -3.44
CA ASP A 73 -6.18 -16.16 -4.66
C ASP A 73 -5.08 -15.10 -4.66
N PHE A 74 -5.14 -14.13 -3.74
CA PHE A 74 -4.09 -13.16 -3.51
C PHE A 74 -3.11 -13.67 -2.45
N GLN A 75 -1.85 -13.82 -2.84
CA GLN A 75 -0.76 -14.17 -1.94
C GLN A 75 -0.71 -13.19 -0.78
N GLY A 76 -0.67 -13.74 0.44
CA GLY A 76 -0.45 -12.95 1.64
C GLY A 76 -1.66 -12.19 2.18
N ILE A 77 -2.93 -12.55 1.90
CA ILE A 77 -4.09 -11.87 2.56
C ILE A 77 -4.74 -12.73 3.66
N SER A 78 -4.29 -13.98 3.84
CA SER A 78 -4.81 -14.89 4.88
C SER A 78 -3.70 -15.72 5.47
N LYS A 79 -3.66 -15.83 6.80
CA LYS A 79 -2.71 -16.67 7.56
C LYS A 79 -2.66 -18.13 7.10
N ASP A 80 -3.77 -18.64 6.57
CA ASP A 80 -3.91 -20.05 6.14
C ASP A 80 -3.61 -20.23 4.64
N ASN A 81 -3.23 -19.17 3.92
CA ASN A 81 -3.00 -19.21 2.48
C ASN A 81 -1.87 -20.22 2.15
N PRO A 82 -2.09 -21.20 1.26
CA PRO A 82 -1.05 -22.17 0.89
C PRO A 82 0.22 -21.52 0.31
N ALA A 83 0.13 -20.34 -0.30
CA ALA A 83 1.30 -19.58 -0.77
C ALA A 83 2.22 -19.10 0.38
N ILE A 84 1.68 -18.99 1.61
CA ILE A 84 2.43 -18.72 2.84
C ILE A 84 3.05 -20.01 3.39
N LYS A 85 2.71 -21.19 2.87
CA LYS A 85 3.36 -22.45 3.28
C LYS A 85 4.49 -22.85 2.34
N THR A 86 4.48 -22.30 1.13
CA THR A 86 5.54 -22.50 0.15
C THR A 86 6.67 -21.49 0.42
N PRO A 87 7.91 -21.95 0.66
CA PRO A 87 9.06 -21.05 0.69
C PRO A 87 9.12 -20.24 -0.61
N ALA A 88 9.44 -18.95 -0.51
CA ALA A 88 9.75 -18.17 -1.70
C ALA A 88 10.89 -18.87 -2.46
N PRO A 89 10.87 -18.91 -3.81
CA PRO A 89 12.02 -19.37 -4.57
C PRO A 89 13.27 -18.58 -4.11
N PRO A 90 14.45 -19.22 -4.06
CA PRO A 90 15.68 -18.49 -3.75
C PRO A 90 15.81 -17.30 -4.71
N HIS A 91 15.82 -16.10 -4.16
CA HIS A 91 16.16 -14.90 -4.91
C HIS A 91 17.67 -14.94 -5.15
N GLU A 92 18.13 -14.85 -6.39
CA GLU A 92 19.54 -14.61 -6.63
C GLU A 92 19.83 -13.17 -6.20
N ASP A 93 20.56 -12.97 -5.09
CA ASP A 93 21.16 -11.68 -4.71
C ASP A 93 22.32 -11.32 -5.65
N GLY A 94 22.08 -11.44 -6.96
CA GLY A 94 22.93 -10.86 -7.97
C GLY A 94 22.77 -9.34 -7.96
N PRO A 95 23.83 -8.57 -8.22
CA PRO A 95 23.68 -7.14 -8.47
C PRO A 95 22.62 -6.96 -9.57
N ALA A 96 21.69 -6.03 -9.37
CA ALA A 96 20.71 -5.67 -10.38
C ALA A 96 21.42 -5.49 -11.73
N PRO A 97 20.88 -6.02 -12.85
CA PRO A 97 21.48 -5.81 -14.15
C PRO A 97 21.65 -4.31 -14.36
N LYS A 98 22.87 -3.89 -14.71
CA LYS A 98 23.13 -2.53 -15.16
C LYS A 98 22.34 -2.36 -16.44
N ASN A 99 21.13 -1.82 -16.34
CA ASN A 99 20.46 -1.27 -17.50
C ASN A 99 21.25 -0.01 -17.83
N ASP A 100 22.11 -0.09 -18.85
CA ASP A 100 22.77 1.06 -19.49
C ASP A 100 21.74 1.86 -20.33
N ASP A 101 20.49 1.95 -19.86
CA ASP A 101 19.49 2.86 -20.43
C ASP A 101 19.61 4.17 -19.66
N ASP A 102 20.32 5.10 -20.31
CA ASP A 102 20.37 6.54 -20.07
C ASP A 102 19.11 7.09 -19.35
N LEU A 103 19.12 7.05 -18.02
CA LEU A 103 18.42 8.04 -17.23
C LEU A 103 19.28 9.29 -17.29
N LEU A 104 19.12 10.06 -18.37
CA LEU A 104 19.44 11.47 -18.41
C LEU A 104 18.55 12.18 -17.38
N LEU A 105 18.91 12.01 -16.11
CA LEU A 105 18.66 12.99 -15.08
C LEU A 105 19.65 14.11 -15.38
N ASP A 106 19.19 15.12 -16.12
CA ASP A 106 19.80 16.45 -16.09
C ASP A 106 19.68 16.99 -14.65
N ASP A 107 20.55 16.46 -13.79
CA ASP A 107 20.88 17.03 -12.49
C ASP A 107 21.85 18.17 -12.80
N GLU A 108 21.29 19.32 -13.18
CA GLU A 108 22.04 20.57 -13.09
C GLU A 108 22.38 20.76 -11.61
N PRO A 109 23.68 20.78 -11.22
CA PRO A 109 24.01 20.95 -9.82
C PRO A 109 23.64 22.38 -9.41
N ALA A 110 22.60 22.51 -8.59
CA ALA A 110 22.30 23.77 -7.91
C ALA A 110 23.60 24.24 -7.21
N ALA A 111 24.08 25.41 -7.64
CA ALA A 111 25.33 25.99 -7.18
C ALA A 111 25.42 25.98 -5.64
N ALA A 112 26.57 25.54 -5.14
CA ALA A 112 26.88 25.51 -3.71
C ALA A 112 26.58 26.86 -3.04
N PRO A 113 25.94 26.90 -1.86
CA PRO A 113 25.87 28.13 -1.09
C PRO A 113 27.30 28.56 -0.71
N ALA A 114 27.65 29.79 -1.08
CA ALA A 114 28.89 30.42 -0.69
C ALA A 114 29.03 30.46 0.84
N LYS A 115 30.25 30.23 1.33
CA LYS A 115 30.63 30.38 2.74
C LYS A 115 30.07 31.68 3.32
N PRO A 116 29.32 31.67 4.43
CA PRO A 116 29.17 32.87 5.23
C PRO A 116 30.53 33.16 5.88
N ALA A 117 31.07 34.33 5.58
CA ALA A 117 32.19 34.89 6.33
C ALA A 117 31.73 35.18 7.76
N ASP A 118 32.57 34.82 8.72
CA ASP A 118 32.48 35.29 10.10
C ASP A 118 32.33 36.81 10.14
N ASP A 119 31.19 37.31 10.63
CA ASP A 119 31.09 38.68 11.14
C ASP A 119 30.06 38.77 12.27
N LEU A 120 30.32 38.02 13.36
CA LEU A 120 29.61 38.10 14.63
C LEU A 120 30.32 39.05 15.62
N SER A 121 30.87 40.16 15.12
CA SER A 121 31.65 41.10 15.94
C SER A 121 30.87 42.29 16.50
N ASP A 122 29.63 42.56 16.07
CA ASP A 122 29.07 43.92 16.23
C ASP A 122 27.62 43.99 16.80
N LEU A 123 27.20 43.01 17.61
CA LEU A 123 25.85 43.02 18.20
C LEU A 123 25.81 42.78 19.72
N LEU A 124 26.80 43.32 20.42
CA LEU A 124 26.75 43.57 21.86
C LEU A 124 27.03 45.05 22.13
N VAL A 125 25.98 45.87 22.03
CA VAL A 125 25.84 47.14 22.74
C VAL A 125 24.47 47.16 23.40
#